data_AF-A0A9D3ME71-F1
#
_entry.id   AF-A0A9D3ME71-F1
#
_cell.length_a   1.000
_cell.length_b   1.000
_cell.length_c   1.000
_cell.angle_alpha   90.00
_cell.angle_beta   90.00
_cell.angle_gamma   90.00
#
_symmetry.space_group_name_H-M   'P 1'
#
loop_
_entity.id
_entity.type
_entity.pdbx_description
1 polymer ?
#
loop_
_entity_poly.entity_id
_entity_poly.type
_entity_poly.pdbx_seq_one_letter_code
_entity_poly.pdbx_strand_id
1 'polypeptide(L)'
;MFNWFLPGLPGAFQAALHGVLTAGDFTEAVRDTMRCGGCTCSRSSFIGACLGAQIGLQGIPNSWKSKTHKYQSFLELAKNVTKSHQA
;
A
#
# COMPACT_ATOMS: atom_id res chain seq x y z
N MET A 1 -17.24 24.56 -6.04
CA MET A 1 -17.35 23.48 -7.05
C MET A 1 -16.16 22.56 -6.83
N PHE A 2 -16.35 21.43 -6.12
CA PHE A 2 -15.27 20.49 -5.81
C PHE A 2 -14.96 19.65 -7.05
N ASN A 3 -13.77 19.85 -7.61
CA ASN A 3 -13.28 19.15 -8.79
C ASN A 3 -12.85 17.71 -8.43
N TRP A 4 -13.82 16.82 -8.23
CA TRP A 4 -13.60 15.39 -7.95
C TRP A 4 -13.24 14.56 -9.20
N PHE A 5 -13.20 15.18 -10.38
CA PHE A 5 -12.85 14.54 -11.65
C PHE A 5 -11.57 15.18 -12.20
N LEU A 6 -10.45 14.44 -12.06
CA LEU A 6 -9.13 14.65 -12.67
C LEU A 6 -8.32 15.86 -12.11
N PRO A 7 -7.12 15.59 -11.60
CA PRO A 7 -5.96 15.71 -12.49
C PRO A 7 -5.09 14.45 -12.46
N GLY A 8 -4.26 14.31 -13.49
CA GLY A 8 -3.45 13.13 -13.77
C GLY A 8 -2.43 12.74 -12.71
N LEU A 9 -1.50 11.91 -13.14
CA LEU A 9 -0.50 11.20 -12.36
C LEU A 9 0.49 12.05 -11.50
N PRO A 10 0.49 13.41 -11.38
CA PRO A 10 1.28 14.06 -10.33
C PRO A 10 0.66 13.98 -8.93
N GLY A 11 -0.63 14.33 -8.77
CA GLY A 11 -1.18 14.64 -7.44
C GLY A 11 -1.41 13.41 -6.56
N ALA A 12 -1.98 12.34 -7.12
CA ALA A 12 -2.20 11.09 -6.37
C ALA A 12 -0.89 10.41 -5.97
N PHE A 13 0.12 10.46 -6.85
CA PHE A 13 1.45 9.93 -6.58
C PHE A 13 2.18 10.76 -5.53
N GLN A 14 2.17 12.10 -5.64
CA GLN A 14 2.77 12.99 -4.63
C GLN A 14 2.15 12.77 -3.24
N ALA A 15 0.82 12.64 -3.16
CA ALA A 15 0.14 12.33 -1.91
C ALA A 15 0.54 10.96 -1.34
N ALA A 16 0.69 9.95 -2.21
CA ALA A 16 1.15 8.63 -1.78
C ALA A 16 2.62 8.66 -1.31
N LEU A 17 3.49 9.37 -2.04
CA LEU A 17 4.89 9.55 -1.70
C LEU A 17 5.08 10.31 -0.38
N HIS A 18 4.29 11.36 -0.15
CA HIS A 18 4.25 12.03 1.14
C HIS A 18 3.92 11.01 2.25
N GLY A 19 2.89 10.18 2.06
CA GLY A 19 2.53 9.14 3.04
C GLY A 19 3.68 8.17 3.34
N VAL A 20 4.44 7.76 2.32
CA VAL A 20 5.62 6.89 2.49
C VAL A 20 6.72 7.58 3.29
N LEU A 21 6.96 8.88 3.08
CA LEU A 21 8.08 9.61 3.68
C LEU A 21 7.79 10.11 5.11
N THR A 22 6.53 10.36 5.45
CA THR A 22 6.18 11.01 6.72
C THR A 22 5.55 10.09 7.75
N ALA A 23 5.02 8.93 7.35
CA ALA A 23 4.34 8.04 8.30
C ALA A 23 5.34 7.34 9.22
N GLY A 24 5.00 7.24 10.50
CA GLY A 24 5.82 6.53 11.50
C GLY A 24 5.65 5.02 11.43
N ASP A 25 4.47 4.55 11.02
CA ASP A 25 4.18 3.13 10.89
C ASP A 25 3.27 2.79 9.68
N PHE A 26 3.36 1.54 9.22
CA PHE A 26 2.60 1.03 8.07
C PHE A 26 1.08 1.17 8.22
N THR A 27 0.57 0.94 9.42
CA THR A 27 -0.86 0.92 9.71
C THR A 27 -1.41 2.34 9.73
N GLU A 28 -0.68 3.27 10.36
CA GLU A 28 -0.95 4.70 10.35
C GLU A 28 -0.94 5.24 8.92
N ALA A 29 0.09 4.96 8.12
CA ALA A 29 0.19 5.42 6.74
C ALA A 29 -1.04 5.06 5.89
N VAL A 30 -1.48 3.80 5.98
CA VAL A 30 -2.65 3.30 5.24
C VAL A 30 -3.94 3.91 5.79
N ARG A 31 -4.07 4.06 7.10
CA ARG A 31 -5.26 4.68 7.73
C ARG A 31 -5.40 6.15 7.40
N ASP A 32 -4.32 6.92 7.46
CA ASP A 32 -4.32 8.34 7.13
C ASP A 32 -4.65 8.56 5.66
N THR A 33 -4.11 7.71 4.78
CA THR A 33 -4.46 7.73 3.36
C THR A 33 -5.95 7.52 3.13
N MET A 34 -6.59 6.63 3.90
CA MET A 34 -8.05 6.42 3.85
C MET A 34 -8.83 7.61 4.40
N ARG A 35 -8.38 8.21 5.51
CA ARG A 35 -9.00 9.40 6.13
C ARG A 35 -9.01 10.60 5.20
N CYS A 36 -7.96 10.78 4.37
CA CYS A 36 -7.87 11.86 3.39
C CYS A 36 -8.81 11.72 2.17
N GLY A 37 -9.50 10.59 2.00
CA GLY A 37 -10.50 10.39 0.94
C GLY A 37 -9.96 10.41 -0.51
N GLY A 38 -10.84 10.50 -1.51
CA GLY A 38 -10.47 10.40 -2.93
C GLY A 38 -10.06 8.98 -3.34
N CYS A 39 -9.05 8.84 -4.21
CA CYS A 39 -8.59 7.52 -4.70
C CYS A 39 -7.71 6.82 -3.66
N THR A 40 -8.31 6.31 -2.59
CA THR A 40 -7.59 5.69 -1.47
C THR A 40 -6.95 4.36 -1.86
N CYS A 41 -7.62 3.55 -2.68
CA CYS A 41 -7.13 2.22 -3.08
C CYS A 41 -5.75 2.27 -3.77
N SER A 42 -5.60 3.13 -4.79
CA SER A 42 -4.34 3.22 -5.55
C SER A 42 -3.20 3.78 -4.70
N ARG A 43 -3.46 4.83 -3.92
CA ARG A 43 -2.47 5.42 -3.01
C ARG A 43 -2.06 4.45 -1.90
N SER A 44 -3.01 3.79 -1.25
CA SER A 44 -2.73 2.79 -0.21
C SER A 44 -2.00 1.57 -0.77
N SER A 45 -2.26 1.18 -2.02
CA SER A 45 -1.53 0.09 -2.67
C SER A 45 -0.05 0.46 -2.89
N PHE A 46 0.22 1.68 -3.36
CA PHE A 46 1.60 2.17 -3.52
C PHE A 46 2.32 2.29 -2.18
N ILE A 47 1.70 2.95 -1.19
CA ILE A 47 2.24 3.10 0.16
C ILE A 47 2.51 1.72 0.78
N GLY A 48 1.55 0.81 0.67
CA GLY A 48 1.66 -0.55 1.21
C GLY A 48 2.78 -1.36 0.55
N ALA A 49 3.02 -1.18 -0.74
CA ALA A 49 4.14 -1.82 -1.43
C ALA A 49 5.49 -1.29 -0.92
N CYS A 50 5.66 0.03 -0.83
CA CYS A 50 6.90 0.66 -0.36
C CYS A 50 7.20 0.32 1.10
N LEU A 51 6.26 0.59 2.01
CA LEU A 51 6.45 0.35 3.43
C LEU A 51 6.48 -1.15 3.75
N GLY A 52 5.70 -1.97 3.03
CA GLY A 52 5.74 -3.43 3.15
C GLY A 52 7.10 -4.03 2.79
N ALA A 53 7.77 -3.49 1.76
CA ALA A 53 9.13 -3.88 1.41
C ALA A 53 10.16 -3.49 2.50
N GLN A 54 9.96 -2.36 3.17
CA GLN A 54 10.84 -1.87 4.24
C GLN A 54 10.70 -2.67 5.55
N ILE A 55 9.48 -2.96 5.98
CA ILE A 55 9.21 -3.60 7.29
C ILE A 55 9.19 -5.14 7.22
N GLY A 56 9.10 -5.70 6.02
CA GLY A 56 8.94 -7.14 5.78
C GLY A 56 7.55 -7.70 6.12
N LEU A 57 7.35 -8.99 5.85
CA LEU A 57 6.05 -9.66 6.02
C LEU A 57 5.55 -9.68 7.48
N GLN A 58 6.49 -9.66 8.43
CA GLN A 58 6.25 -9.62 9.87
C GLN A 58 5.69 -8.28 10.36
N GLY A 59 6.03 -7.17 9.68
CA GLY A 59 5.53 -5.84 10.05
C GLY A 59 4.08 -5.59 9.66
N ILE A 60 3.50 -6.43 8.78
CA ILE A 60 2.10 -6.32 8.37
C ILE A 60 1.19 -6.93 9.47
N PRO A 61 0.10 -6.27 9.89
CA PRO A 61 -0.82 -6.82 10.90
C PRO A 61 -1.46 -8.14 10.47
N ASN A 62 -1.42 -9.16 11.34
CA ASN A 62 -2.05 -10.46 11.07
C ASN A 62 -3.57 -10.34 10.86
N SER A 63 -4.22 -9.42 11.57
CA SER A 63 -5.65 -9.14 11.42
C SER A 63 -6.02 -8.55 10.05
N TRP A 64 -5.07 -7.94 9.34
CA TRP A 64 -5.27 -7.45 7.98
C TRP A 64 -5.06 -8.56 6.97
N LYS A 65 -3.99 -9.35 7.14
CA LYS A 65 -3.73 -10.56 6.32
C LYS A 65 -4.94 -11.51 6.31
N SER A 66 -5.56 -11.74 7.48
CA SER A 66 -6.73 -12.63 7.58
C SER A 66 -8.00 -12.05 6.94
N LYS A 67 -8.10 -10.73 6.79
CA LYS A 67 -9.24 -10.03 6.17
C LYS A 67 -9.04 -9.79 4.67
N THR A 68 -7.81 -9.96 4.15
CA THR A 68 -7.52 -9.80 2.72
C THR A 68 -8.04 -11.00 1.94
N HIS A 69 -8.95 -10.75 0.99
CA HIS A 69 -9.45 -11.79 0.10
C HIS A 69 -8.32 -12.40 -0.74
N LYS A 70 -8.27 -13.73 -0.84
CA LYS A 70 -7.23 -14.50 -1.54
C LYS A 70 -5.79 -14.26 -1.03
N TYR A 71 -5.63 -13.85 0.22
CA TYR A 71 -4.30 -13.60 0.81
C TYR A 71 -3.32 -14.76 0.59
N GLN A 72 -3.74 -16.00 0.84
CA GLN A 72 -2.88 -17.17 0.70
C GLN A 72 -2.40 -17.38 -0.75
N SER A 73 -3.30 -17.25 -1.73
CA SER A 73 -2.94 -17.37 -3.14
C SER A 73 -1.94 -16.28 -3.58
N PHE A 74 -2.13 -15.04 -3.12
CA PHE A 74 -1.20 -13.95 -3.39
C PHE A 74 0.16 -14.15 -2.71
N LEU A 75 0.18 -14.65 -1.47
CA LEU A 75 1.43 -14.92 -0.74
C LEU A 75 2.26 -16.00 -1.45
N GLU A 76 1.64 -17.08 -1.90
CA GLU A 76 2.33 -18.14 -2.65
C GLU A 76 2.86 -17.62 -4.00
N LEU A 77 2.07 -16.81 -4.71
CA LEU A 77 2.52 -16.16 -5.94
C LEU A 77 3.74 -15.25 -5.69
N ALA A 78 3.69 -14.42 -4.65
CA ALA A 78 4.80 -13.54 -4.29
C ALA A 78 6.08 -14.33 -3.98
N LYS A 79 5.99 -15.41 -3.19
CA LYS A 79 7.13 -16.30 -2.90
C LYS A 79 7.72 -16.89 -4.17
N ASN A 80 6.89 -17.31 -5.13
CA ASN A 80 7.35 -17.88 -6.39
C ASN A 80 8.11 -16.84 -7.23
N VAL A 81 7.59 -15.62 -7.33
CA VAL A 81 8.26 -14.52 -8.04
C VAL A 81 9.61 -14.18 -7.40
N THR A 82 9.70 -14.16 -6.08
CA THR A 82 10.98 -13.90 -5.38
C THR A 82 12.00 -15.01 -5.61
N LYS A 83 11.59 -16.28 -5.61
CA LYS A 83 12.48 -17.41 -5.92
C LYS A 83 13.07 -17.30 -7.33
N SER A 84 12.26 -16.91 -8.32
CA SER A 84 12.72 -16.70 -9.70
C SER A 84 13.72 -15.55 -9.86
N HIS A 85 13.77 -14.60 -8.93
CA HIS A 85 14.75 -13.51 -8.93
C HIS A 85 16.05 -13.83 -8.17
N GLN A 86 16.07 -14.92 -7.39
CA GLN A 86 17.24 -15.37 -6.62
C GLN A 86 18.06 -16.45 -7.34
N ALA A 87 17.60 -16.91 -8.51
CA ALA A 87 18.32 -17.81 -9.41
C ALA A 87 19.10 -17.01 -10.47
#